data_AF-T1JK33-F1
#
_entry.id   AF-T1JK33-F1
#
_cell.length_a   1.000
_cell.length_b   1.000
_cell.length_c   1.000
_cell.angle_alpha   90.00
_cell.angle_beta   90.00
_cell.angle_gamma   90.00
#
_symmetry.space_group_name_H-M   'P 1'
#
loop_
_entity.id
_entity.type
_entity.pdbx_description
1 polymer ?
#
loop_
_entity_poly.entity_id
_entity_poly.type
_entity_poly.pdbx_seq_one_letter_code
_entity_poly.pdbx_strand_id
1 'polypeptide(L)'
;MRFVDLTEDEIKSPYDRILKIGCGPNFVLNRLDSFELMIKEQGITFWFRFWLRFSLNPLSAALREINNKWPDKISSMTIRIHKHFLEGSTDDTVRYCLEKLMMQLRNPKHRQTRIEEKKLKFEFTKLLQECVEMSFGAALCEVFSIWLNSSDGNGNGNYWSIPQEYLDPEFEAKELEKFIIEYWKEGLMPLLGIKLVRQIPWLLRWTTECTGALKSKSTVSSFEDGIDMEEFIYLSPYLLNIAQITDSLRRHRDEMRHMIFKVDEVPDMAKIWSIAKLASKMEHVQKKVKMLSMLLEKFSREKTFEDTDEKSDLRENENTGICQIRYCVCCAKDIEAAGYLRICKRCVAENWSEKRYYCSDACQMEHWFQEHHNEHIESMRKIATEIYKKGKHLNPKQD
;
A
#
# COMPACT_ATOMS: atom_id res chain seq x y z
N MET A 1 6.35 26.00 14.59
CA MET A 1 5.51 24.79 14.74
C MET A 1 4.18 25.21 15.33
N ARG A 2 3.07 24.91 14.64
CA ARG A 2 1.74 25.19 15.18
C ARG A 2 1.33 24.14 16.21
N PHE A 3 0.54 24.54 17.19
CA PHE A 3 0.13 23.67 18.28
C PHE A 3 -1.00 22.73 17.85
N VAL A 4 -0.74 21.43 17.82
CA VAL A 4 -1.75 20.38 17.60
C VAL A 4 -1.79 19.51 18.83
N ASP A 5 -2.90 19.57 19.56
CA ASP A 5 -3.09 18.76 20.76
C ASP A 5 -3.31 17.29 20.39
N LEU A 6 -2.42 16.42 20.86
CA LEU A 6 -2.54 14.97 20.77
C LEU A 6 -3.01 14.37 22.09
N THR A 7 -3.57 15.14 23.03
CA THR A 7 -4.24 14.63 24.24
C THR A 7 -5.68 14.20 23.92
N GLU A 8 -6.28 13.37 24.77
CA GLU A 8 -7.57 12.71 24.48
C GLU A 8 -8.73 13.68 24.25
N ASP A 9 -9.49 13.40 23.19
CA ASP A 9 -10.85 13.89 23.00
C ASP A 9 -11.75 12.64 22.97
N GLU A 10 -12.76 12.60 23.83
CA GLU A 10 -13.49 11.38 24.18
C GLU A 10 -14.05 10.60 22.97
N ILE A 11 -13.82 9.28 23.02
CA ILE A 11 -14.60 8.15 22.45
C ILE A 11 -14.75 8.09 20.91
N LYS A 12 -14.42 9.15 20.17
CA LYS A 12 -14.68 9.19 18.72
C LYS A 12 -13.56 8.57 17.90
N SER A 13 -13.94 7.84 16.85
CA SER A 13 -12.98 7.41 15.84
C SER A 13 -12.51 8.61 14.99
N PRO A 14 -11.38 8.52 14.28
CA PRO A 14 -10.96 9.54 13.32
C PRO A 14 -11.98 9.64 12.20
N TYR A 15 -12.64 8.54 11.84
CA TYR A 15 -13.75 8.57 10.90
C TYR A 15 -14.87 9.49 11.39
N ASP A 16 -15.33 9.35 12.64
CA ASP A 16 -16.37 10.22 13.20
C ASP A 16 -15.94 11.69 13.18
N ARG A 17 -14.67 11.97 13.45
CA ARG A 17 -14.14 13.34 13.49
C ARG A 17 -14.00 13.94 12.10
N ILE A 18 -13.44 13.24 11.11
CA ILE A 18 -13.38 13.75 9.74
C ILE A 18 -14.77 13.89 9.13
N LEU A 19 -15.72 13.02 9.49
CA LEU A 19 -17.10 13.11 9.03
C LEU A 19 -17.82 14.33 9.62
N LYS A 20 -17.56 14.61 10.90
CA LYS A 20 -18.09 15.81 11.59
C LYS A 20 -17.49 17.10 11.03
N ILE A 21 -16.18 17.10 10.73
CA ILE A 21 -15.44 18.30 10.31
C ILE A 21 -15.56 18.53 8.79
N GLY A 22 -15.75 17.48 8.00
CA GLY A 22 -15.71 17.55 6.53
C GLY A 22 -14.28 17.63 5.97
N CYS A 23 -13.28 17.14 6.70
CA CYS A 23 -11.87 17.17 6.29
C CYS A 23 -11.39 15.81 5.79
N GLY A 24 -11.86 15.39 4.60
CA GLY A 24 -11.48 14.12 3.98
C GLY A 24 -10.21 14.21 3.12
N PRO A 25 -9.96 13.21 2.24
CA PRO A 25 -8.81 13.22 1.34
C PRO A 25 -8.82 14.39 0.35
N ASN A 26 -9.98 14.84 -0.16
CA ASN A 26 -10.03 15.96 -1.09
C ASN A 26 -9.67 17.28 -0.39
N PHE A 27 -10.10 17.46 0.88
CA PHE A 27 -9.67 18.60 1.70
C PHE A 27 -8.14 18.73 1.77
N VAL A 28 -7.43 17.60 1.93
CA VAL A 28 -5.96 17.55 1.90
C VAL A 28 -5.42 17.86 0.50
N LEU A 29 -5.96 17.20 -0.54
CA LEU A 29 -5.48 17.37 -1.93
C LEU A 29 -5.64 18.80 -2.46
N ASN A 30 -6.70 19.50 -2.04
CA ASN A 30 -6.90 20.91 -2.37
C ASN A 30 -5.84 21.82 -1.72
N ARG A 31 -5.21 21.37 -0.62
CA ARG A 31 -4.27 22.14 0.22
C ARG A 31 -2.90 21.47 0.37
N LEU A 32 -2.43 20.82 -0.70
CA LEU A 32 -1.15 20.09 -0.67
C LEU A 32 0.02 20.87 -0.08
N ASP A 33 0.24 22.10 -0.51
CA ASP A 33 1.43 22.87 -0.10
C ASP A 33 1.44 23.08 1.41
N SER A 34 0.27 23.36 1.99
CA SER A 34 0.07 23.45 3.43
C SER A 34 0.25 22.10 4.13
N PHE A 35 -0.21 21.01 3.51
CA PHE A 35 -0.04 19.66 4.05
C PHE A 35 1.44 19.25 4.10
N GLU A 36 2.19 19.50 3.03
CA GLU A 36 3.64 19.27 2.98
C GLU A 36 4.37 20.12 4.03
N LEU A 37 3.97 21.38 4.17
CA LEU A 37 4.53 22.26 5.19
C LEU A 37 4.27 21.72 6.61
N MET A 38 3.07 21.21 6.90
CA MET A 38 2.77 20.58 8.18
C MET A 38 3.70 19.40 8.46
N ILE A 39 3.90 18.50 7.48
CA ILE A 39 4.79 17.34 7.64
C ILE A 39 6.21 17.82 7.98
N LYS A 40 6.70 18.87 7.30
CA LYS A 40 8.03 19.47 7.52
C LYS A 40 8.16 20.14 8.90
N GLU A 41 7.18 20.92 9.31
CA GLU A 41 7.28 21.79 10.50
C GLU A 41 7.12 21.09 11.84
N GLN A 42 6.34 20.00 11.92
CA GLN A 42 6.03 19.34 13.20
C GLN A 42 7.21 18.55 13.77
N GLY A 43 8.11 18.07 12.90
CA GLY A 43 9.31 17.32 13.31
C GLY A 43 9.04 15.91 13.81
N ILE A 44 10.13 15.14 13.96
CA ILE A 44 10.06 13.69 14.21
C ILE A 44 9.42 13.34 15.56
N THR A 45 9.65 14.14 16.61
CA THR A 45 9.08 13.88 17.94
C THR A 45 7.56 13.96 17.94
N PHE A 46 6.98 14.94 17.24
CA PHE A 46 5.54 15.03 17.09
C PHE A 46 4.99 13.83 16.31
N TRP A 47 5.60 13.50 15.16
CA TRP A 47 5.12 12.42 14.32
C TRP A 47 5.24 11.04 14.97
N PHE A 48 6.31 10.79 15.73
CA PHE A 48 6.45 9.57 16.53
C PHE A 48 5.31 9.43 17.54
N ARG A 49 5.01 10.51 18.28
CA ARG A 49 3.94 10.54 19.28
C ARG A 49 2.56 10.32 18.65
N PHE A 50 2.29 11.00 17.54
CA PHE A 50 1.07 10.79 16.76
C PHE A 50 0.91 9.33 16.32
N TRP A 51 1.95 8.75 15.71
CA TRP A 51 1.95 7.35 15.28
C TRP A 51 1.78 6.37 16.44
N LEU A 52 2.47 6.59 17.56
CA LEU A 52 2.37 5.72 18.73
C LEU A 52 0.95 5.75 19.30
N ARG A 53 0.36 6.95 19.44
CA ARG A 53 -1.03 7.09 19.89
C ARG A 53 -2.03 6.42 18.95
N PHE A 54 -1.83 6.54 17.64
CA PHE A 54 -2.63 5.81 16.66
C PHE A 54 -2.49 4.29 16.85
N SER A 55 -1.28 3.81 17.11
CA SER A 55 -0.98 2.37 17.21
C SER A 55 -1.57 1.73 18.46
N LEU A 56 -1.58 2.47 19.58
CA LEU A 56 -2.16 2.01 20.85
C LEU A 56 -3.68 2.08 20.89
N ASN A 57 -4.28 2.97 20.09
CA ASN A 57 -5.72 3.13 20.02
C ASN A 57 -6.22 2.79 18.61
N PRO A 58 -6.53 1.53 18.30
CA PRO A 58 -7.13 1.20 17.01
C PRO A 58 -8.50 1.87 16.88
N LEU A 59 -8.57 2.72 15.87
CA LEU A 59 -9.47 3.84 15.72
C LEU A 59 -10.78 3.49 14.96
N SER A 60 -11.28 2.27 15.11
CA SER A 60 -12.67 1.89 14.83
C SER A 60 -13.04 0.63 15.64
N ALA A 61 -14.33 0.40 15.89
CA ALA A 61 -14.78 -0.78 16.64
C ALA A 61 -14.29 -2.10 16.00
N ALA A 62 -14.28 -2.17 14.67
CA ALA A 62 -13.83 -3.36 13.93
C ALA A 62 -12.33 -3.61 14.08
N LEU A 63 -11.49 -2.58 13.98
CA LEU A 63 -10.04 -2.72 14.17
C LEU A 63 -9.69 -3.06 15.62
N ARG A 64 -10.48 -2.56 16.59
CA ARG A 64 -10.33 -2.90 18.00
C ARG A 64 -10.61 -4.38 18.27
N GLU A 65 -11.68 -4.92 17.67
CA GLU A 65 -11.98 -6.36 17.78
C GLU A 65 -10.82 -7.21 17.23
N ILE A 66 -10.24 -6.79 16.10
CA ILE A 66 -9.08 -7.47 15.50
C ILE A 66 -7.85 -7.34 16.37
N ASN A 67 -7.57 -6.17 16.94
CA ASN A 67 -6.43 -5.98 17.83
C ASN A 67 -6.52 -6.86 19.08
N ASN A 68 -7.73 -7.02 19.62
CA ASN A 68 -7.97 -7.89 20.78
C ASN A 68 -7.75 -9.38 20.43
N LYS A 69 -8.10 -9.80 19.20
CA LYS A 69 -7.94 -11.20 18.76
C LYS A 69 -6.53 -11.51 18.24
N TRP A 70 -5.90 -10.58 17.51
CA TRP A 70 -4.64 -10.76 16.77
C TRP A 70 -3.76 -9.50 16.88
N PRO A 71 -3.26 -9.16 18.09
CA PRO A 71 -2.47 -7.95 18.32
C PRO A 71 -1.20 -7.89 17.47
N ASP A 72 -0.57 -9.03 17.19
CA ASP A 72 0.65 -9.10 16.38
C ASP A 72 0.41 -8.69 14.92
N LYS A 73 -0.80 -8.95 14.39
CA LYS A 73 -1.15 -8.54 13.02
C LYS A 73 -1.32 -7.03 12.93
N ILE A 74 -1.95 -6.40 13.93
CA ILE A 74 -2.05 -4.94 14.00
C ILE A 74 -0.66 -4.31 14.22
N SER A 75 0.15 -4.88 15.13
CA SER A 75 1.52 -4.45 15.37
C SER A 75 2.36 -4.49 14.09
N SER A 76 2.26 -5.58 13.30
CA SER A 76 2.95 -5.67 12.01
C SER A 76 2.53 -4.57 11.02
N MET A 77 1.25 -4.22 10.97
CA MET A 77 0.77 -3.15 10.09
C MET A 77 1.19 -1.76 10.57
N THR A 78 1.17 -1.50 11.88
CA THR A 78 1.60 -0.21 12.45
C THR A 78 3.11 -0.02 12.32
N ILE A 79 3.91 -1.08 12.45
CA ILE A 79 5.36 -1.07 12.16
C ILE A 79 5.61 -0.73 10.68
N ARG A 80 4.81 -1.26 9.75
CA ARG A 80 4.92 -0.87 8.33
C ARG A 80 4.64 0.60 8.11
N ILE A 81 3.63 1.16 8.80
CA ILE A 81 3.36 2.61 8.76
C ILE A 81 4.56 3.39 9.29
N HIS A 82 5.13 2.99 10.43
CA HIS A 82 6.34 3.62 10.99
C HIS A 82 7.47 3.68 9.96
N LYS A 83 7.80 2.55 9.32
CA LYS A 83 8.86 2.46 8.30
C LYS A 83 8.66 3.41 7.13
N HIS A 84 7.43 3.60 6.68
CA HIS A 84 7.14 4.48 5.55
C HIS A 84 6.94 5.94 5.93
N PHE A 85 6.43 6.21 7.13
CA PHE A 85 6.00 7.53 7.56
C PHE A 85 7.05 8.27 8.40
N LEU A 86 7.74 7.56 9.30
CA LEU A 86 8.70 8.14 10.26
C LEU A 86 10.14 7.99 9.81
N GLU A 87 10.50 6.89 9.14
CA GLU A 87 11.87 6.67 8.64
C GLU A 87 12.11 7.30 7.26
N GLY A 88 11.03 7.62 6.54
CA GLY A 88 11.10 8.23 5.22
C GLY A 88 11.69 9.63 5.26
N SER A 89 12.30 10.05 4.14
CA SER A 89 12.54 11.48 3.90
C SER A 89 11.20 12.22 3.87
N THR A 90 11.19 13.54 4.10
CA THR A 90 9.93 14.29 4.06
C THR A 90 9.19 14.11 2.74
N ASP A 91 9.89 14.08 1.61
CA ASP A 91 9.28 13.87 0.30
C ASP A 91 8.72 12.45 0.13
N ASP A 92 9.40 11.45 0.68
CA ASP A 92 8.90 10.06 0.66
C ASP A 92 7.69 9.87 1.57
N THR A 93 7.70 10.51 2.75
CA THR A 93 6.56 10.52 3.68
C THR A 93 5.36 11.20 3.05
N VAL A 94 5.52 12.38 2.45
CA VAL A 94 4.46 13.06 1.70
C VAL A 94 3.92 12.16 0.58
N ARG A 95 4.80 11.56 -0.21
CA ARG A 95 4.40 10.65 -1.29
C ARG A 95 3.63 9.46 -0.76
N TYR A 96 4.10 8.83 0.31
CA TYR A 96 3.40 7.74 0.98
C TYR A 96 2.00 8.16 1.44
N CYS A 97 1.87 9.32 2.09
CA CYS A 97 0.58 9.85 2.51
C CYS A 97 -0.37 10.06 1.33
N LEU A 98 0.08 10.71 0.26
CA LEU A 98 -0.77 11.02 -0.88
C LEU A 98 -1.14 9.77 -1.68
N GLU A 99 -0.16 8.95 -2.06
CA GLU A 99 -0.36 7.82 -2.98
C GLU A 99 -0.96 6.58 -2.32
N LYS A 100 -0.68 6.37 -1.02
CA LYS A 100 -1.20 5.21 -0.28
C LYS A 100 -2.41 5.62 0.54
N LEU A 101 -2.26 6.52 1.50
CA LEU A 101 -3.31 6.79 2.48
C LEU A 101 -4.49 7.53 1.86
N MET A 102 -4.25 8.67 1.20
CA MET A 102 -5.33 9.50 0.65
C MET A 102 -6.05 8.84 -0.53
N MET A 103 -5.31 8.17 -1.41
CA MET A 103 -5.92 7.44 -2.53
C MET A 103 -6.75 6.25 -2.07
N GLN A 104 -6.36 5.57 -0.98
CA GLN A 104 -7.18 4.53 -0.38
C GLN A 104 -8.44 5.09 0.27
N LEU A 105 -8.44 6.31 0.81
CA LEU A 105 -9.66 6.95 1.32
C LEU A 105 -10.60 7.37 0.18
N ARG A 106 -10.06 7.80 -0.97
CA ARG A 106 -10.84 8.40 -2.07
C ARG A 106 -11.53 7.38 -2.98
N ASN A 107 -10.82 6.33 -3.41
CA ASN A 107 -11.30 5.48 -4.50
C ASN A 107 -11.71 4.07 -4.04
N PRO A 108 -13.00 3.70 -4.13
CA PRO A 108 -13.40 2.31 -3.96
C PRO A 108 -12.89 1.49 -5.15
N LYS A 109 -11.90 0.63 -4.93
CA LYS A 109 -11.64 -0.46 -5.87
C LYS A 109 -12.75 -1.49 -5.67
N HIS A 110 -13.85 -1.35 -6.42
CA HIS A 110 -14.90 -2.36 -6.44
C HIS A 110 -14.36 -3.58 -7.19
N ARG A 111 -13.75 -4.53 -6.48
CA ARG A 111 -13.44 -5.86 -7.01
C ARG A 111 -14.28 -6.89 -6.28
N GLN A 112 -15.40 -7.27 -6.89
CA GLN A 112 -16.04 -8.55 -6.57
C GLN A 112 -15.22 -9.65 -7.24
N THR A 113 -14.16 -10.10 -6.58
CA THR A 113 -13.49 -11.34 -6.95
C THR A 113 -14.02 -12.43 -6.04
N ARG A 114 -14.55 -13.52 -6.61
CA ARG A 114 -14.75 -14.77 -5.88
C ARG A 114 -13.38 -15.19 -5.34
N ILE A 115 -13.23 -15.25 -4.01
CA ILE A 115 -11.97 -15.59 -3.36
C ILE A 115 -11.92 -17.11 -3.24
N GLU A 116 -10.90 -17.73 -3.85
CA GLU A 116 -10.54 -19.12 -3.59
C GLU A 116 -9.97 -19.23 -2.16
N GLU A 117 -10.29 -20.29 -1.42
CA GLU A 117 -9.91 -20.44 0.01
C GLU A 117 -8.41 -20.26 0.27
N LYS A 118 -7.53 -20.77 -0.62
CA LYS A 118 -6.06 -20.61 -0.49
C LYS A 118 -5.60 -19.14 -0.60
N LYS A 119 -6.42 -18.25 -1.16
CA LYS A 119 -6.15 -16.81 -1.24
C LYS A 119 -6.68 -16.05 -0.01
N LEU A 120 -7.43 -16.68 0.89
CA LEU A 120 -8.13 -15.98 1.97
C LEU A 120 -7.18 -15.33 2.99
N LYS A 121 -6.09 -15.98 3.40
CA LYS A 121 -5.13 -15.41 4.38
C LYS A 121 -4.39 -14.20 3.81
N PHE A 122 -4.00 -14.28 2.54
CA PHE A 122 -3.37 -13.16 1.83
C PHE A 122 -4.36 -12.00 1.68
N GLU A 123 -5.59 -12.28 1.25
CA GLU A 123 -6.65 -11.27 1.14
C GLU A 123 -7.01 -10.65 2.49
N PHE A 124 -7.04 -11.44 3.58
CA PHE A 124 -7.26 -10.92 4.93
C PHE A 124 -6.13 -9.96 5.34
N THR A 125 -4.88 -10.36 5.21
CA THR A 125 -3.73 -9.52 5.58
C THR A 125 -3.72 -8.22 4.79
N LYS A 126 -4.01 -8.32 3.48
CA LYS A 126 -4.11 -7.16 2.59
C LYS A 126 -5.29 -6.25 2.96
N LEU A 127 -6.47 -6.81 3.24
CA LEU A 127 -7.63 -6.02 3.65
C LEU A 127 -7.39 -5.35 5.00
N LEU A 128 -6.80 -6.07 5.95
CA LEU A 128 -6.42 -5.53 7.24
C LEU A 128 -5.45 -4.36 7.07
N GLN A 129 -4.44 -4.52 6.22
CA GLN A 129 -3.52 -3.44 5.87
C GLN A 129 -4.27 -2.23 5.30
N GLU A 130 -5.15 -2.42 4.32
CA GLU A 130 -5.96 -1.33 3.75
C GLU A 130 -6.82 -0.62 4.81
N CYS A 131 -7.42 -1.36 5.74
CA CYS A 131 -8.25 -0.78 6.80
C CYS A 131 -7.43 0.02 7.81
N VAL A 132 -6.24 -0.47 8.19
CA VAL A 132 -5.33 0.23 9.10
C VAL A 132 -4.76 1.48 8.43
N GLU A 133 -4.29 1.37 7.18
CA GLU A 133 -3.78 2.51 6.40
C GLU A 133 -4.86 3.57 6.17
N MET A 134 -6.11 3.18 5.89
CA MET A 134 -7.21 4.14 5.79
C MET A 134 -7.52 4.82 7.12
N SER A 135 -7.52 4.08 8.24
CA SER A 135 -7.77 4.67 9.56
C SER A 135 -6.66 5.66 9.94
N PHE A 136 -5.41 5.32 9.60
CA PHE A 136 -4.27 6.22 9.77
C PHE A 136 -4.39 7.47 8.88
N GLY A 137 -4.77 7.30 7.62
CA GLY A 137 -5.06 8.41 6.71
C GLY A 137 -6.13 9.35 7.24
N ALA A 138 -7.22 8.81 7.80
CA ALA A 138 -8.29 9.60 8.39
C ALA A 138 -7.79 10.41 9.61
N ALA A 139 -7.01 9.78 10.50
CA ALA A 139 -6.37 10.48 11.61
C ALA A 139 -5.41 11.58 11.14
N LEU A 140 -4.71 11.36 10.03
CA LEU A 140 -3.81 12.36 9.45
C LEU A 140 -4.56 13.55 8.84
N CYS A 141 -5.69 13.32 8.17
CA CYS A 141 -6.56 14.41 7.69
C CYS A 141 -7.10 15.26 8.84
N GLU A 142 -7.48 14.62 9.95
CA GLU A 142 -7.92 15.30 11.16
C GLU A 142 -6.80 16.18 11.75
N VAL A 143 -5.61 15.62 11.96
CA VAL A 143 -4.44 16.37 12.44
C VAL A 143 -4.15 17.57 11.55
N PHE A 144 -4.26 17.40 10.22
CA PHE A 144 -4.07 18.48 9.27
C PHE A 144 -5.12 19.59 9.40
N SER A 145 -6.38 19.23 9.59
CA SER A 145 -7.45 20.19 9.83
C SER A 145 -7.22 20.99 11.12
N ILE A 146 -6.82 20.31 12.21
CA ILE A 146 -6.48 20.97 13.49
C ILE A 146 -5.28 21.92 13.28
N TRP A 147 -4.24 21.45 12.60
CA TRP A 147 -3.04 22.24 12.31
C TRP A 147 -3.34 23.51 11.50
N LEU A 148 -4.22 23.42 10.49
CA LEU A 148 -4.62 24.57 9.69
C LEU A 148 -5.34 25.64 10.51
N ASN A 149 -6.16 25.21 11.47
CA ASN A 149 -6.97 26.09 12.32
C ASN A 149 -6.25 26.53 13.60
N SER A 150 -5.13 25.90 13.94
CA SER A 150 -4.34 26.27 15.11
C SER A 150 -3.61 27.60 14.88
N SER A 151 -3.60 28.45 15.90
CA SER A 151 -2.76 29.65 15.93
C SER A 151 -1.29 29.29 15.99
N ASP A 152 -0.42 30.18 15.53
CA ASP A 152 1.01 30.09 15.78
C ASP A 152 1.25 30.18 17.30
N GLY A 153 1.50 29.01 17.91
CA GLY A 153 1.54 28.88 19.35
C GLY A 153 2.89 29.29 19.93
N ASN A 154 2.86 30.05 21.02
CA ASN A 154 3.98 30.10 21.96
C ASN A 154 4.04 28.72 22.63
N GLY A 155 5.02 27.87 22.28
CA GLY A 155 5.08 26.43 22.51
C GLY A 155 5.07 25.89 23.96
N ASN A 156 4.26 26.46 24.86
CA ASN A 156 4.15 26.08 26.27
C ASN A 156 3.00 25.11 26.56
N GLY A 157 2.11 24.83 25.61
CA GLY A 157 1.03 23.86 25.79
C GLY A 157 1.56 22.43 25.84
N ASN A 158 1.04 21.60 26.75
CA ASN A 158 1.34 20.17 26.75
C ASN A 158 0.46 19.48 25.70
N TYR A 159 1.02 19.17 24.53
CA TYR A 159 0.29 18.53 23.43
C TYR A 159 0.31 16.99 23.50
N TRP A 160 0.97 16.41 24.50
CA TRP A 160 1.21 14.97 24.59
C TRP A 160 1.19 14.49 26.03
N SER A 161 0.63 13.30 26.24
CA SER A 161 0.76 12.55 27.49
C SER A 161 1.29 11.15 27.17
N ILE A 162 2.14 10.64 28.06
CA ILE A 162 2.57 9.24 27.99
C ILE A 162 1.30 8.38 28.16
N PRO A 163 1.11 7.33 27.34
CA PRO A 163 0.03 6.38 27.52
C PRO A 163 -0.01 5.86 28.96
N GLN A 164 -1.17 5.90 29.61
CA GLN A 164 -1.28 5.53 31.03
C GLN A 164 -0.87 4.08 31.28
N GLU A 165 -1.17 3.20 30.34
CA GLU A 165 -0.75 1.80 30.33
C GLU A 165 0.77 1.62 30.39
N TYR A 166 1.57 2.55 29.85
CA TYR A 166 3.03 2.48 29.96
C TYR A 166 3.55 2.87 31.34
N LEU A 167 2.73 3.52 32.17
CA LEU A 167 3.08 3.90 33.54
C LEU A 167 2.78 2.78 34.53
N ASP A 168 2.06 1.72 34.11
CA ASP A 168 1.77 0.56 34.94
C ASP A 168 3.05 -0.27 35.19
N PRO A 169 3.45 -0.49 36.46
CA PRO A 169 4.57 -1.36 36.79
C PRO A 169 4.44 -2.78 36.22
N GLU A 170 3.21 -3.30 36.09
CA GLU A 170 2.93 -4.65 35.60
C GLU A 170 2.78 -4.71 34.07
N PHE A 171 3.01 -3.59 33.37
CA PHE A 171 2.94 -3.57 31.91
C PHE A 171 3.96 -4.53 31.27
N GLU A 172 3.46 -5.39 30.39
CA GLU A 172 4.28 -6.29 29.58
C GLU A 172 4.41 -5.78 28.14
N ALA A 173 5.66 -5.57 27.71
CA ALA A 173 5.97 -5.11 26.35
C ALA A 173 5.55 -6.16 25.31
N LYS A 174 4.70 -5.75 24.36
CA LYS A 174 4.28 -6.58 23.22
C LYS A 174 5.18 -6.35 22.02
N GLU A 175 4.81 -6.90 20.86
CA GLU A 175 5.60 -6.81 19.63
C GLU A 175 5.87 -5.36 19.20
N LEU A 176 4.90 -4.46 19.37
CA LEU A 176 5.09 -3.04 19.08
C LEU A 176 6.13 -2.40 20.01
N GLU A 177 6.03 -2.66 21.32
CA GLU A 177 6.95 -2.12 22.32
C GLU A 177 8.37 -2.65 22.16
N LYS A 178 8.51 -3.95 21.88
CA LYS A 178 9.82 -4.56 21.56
C LYS A 178 10.44 -3.88 20.35
N PHE A 179 9.66 -3.68 19.28
CA PHE A 179 10.11 -3.00 18.08
C PHE A 179 10.59 -1.56 18.36
N ILE A 180 9.81 -0.74 19.08
CA ILE A 180 10.20 0.65 19.32
C ILE A 180 11.45 0.76 20.20
N ILE A 181 11.63 -0.14 21.18
CA ILE A 181 12.85 -0.14 21.99
C ILE A 181 14.06 -0.50 21.13
N GLU A 182 13.97 -1.59 20.36
CA GLU A 182 15.09 -2.05 19.53
C GLU A 182 15.48 -1.02 18.47
N TYR A 183 14.47 -0.39 17.85
CA TYR A 183 14.66 0.59 16.79
C TYR A 183 15.22 1.91 17.32
N TRP A 184 14.57 2.52 18.32
CA TRP A 184 14.91 3.87 18.78
C TRP A 184 15.99 3.90 19.86
N LYS A 185 16.18 2.81 20.60
CA LYS A 185 17.20 2.68 21.65
C LYS A 185 17.16 3.88 22.62
N GLU A 186 18.30 4.53 22.80
CA GLU A 186 18.47 5.72 23.65
C GLU A 186 17.60 6.91 23.19
N GLY A 187 17.24 6.97 21.90
CA GLY A 187 16.37 8.00 21.33
C GLY A 187 14.90 7.86 21.75
N LEU A 188 14.47 6.71 22.30
CA LEU A 188 13.07 6.50 22.69
C LEU A 188 12.62 7.43 23.82
N MET A 189 13.51 7.67 24.79
CA MET A 189 13.24 8.48 25.98
C MET A 189 12.80 9.92 25.66
N PRO A 190 13.58 10.71 24.89
CA PRO A 190 13.16 12.06 24.51
C PRO A 190 11.91 12.04 23.62
N LEU A 191 11.74 11.03 22.77
CA LEU A 191 10.55 10.88 21.94
C LEU A 191 9.28 10.70 22.78
N LEU A 192 9.32 9.90 23.84
CA LEU A 192 8.20 9.75 24.77
C LEU A 192 8.01 10.95 25.71
N GLY A 193 8.98 11.86 25.78
CA GLY A 193 8.94 13.02 26.68
C GLY A 193 9.33 12.70 28.12
N ILE A 194 10.08 11.61 28.32
CA ILE A 194 10.47 11.12 29.64
C ILE A 194 11.80 11.74 30.03
N LYS A 195 11.87 12.32 31.23
CA LYS A 195 13.12 12.90 31.76
C LYS A 195 13.97 11.88 32.51
N LEU A 196 13.33 10.90 33.14
CA LEU A 196 13.97 9.89 33.98
C LEU A 196 13.42 8.50 33.65
N VAL A 197 14.28 7.52 33.37
CA VAL A 197 13.90 6.13 33.03
C VAL A 197 12.96 5.50 34.06
N ARG A 198 13.10 5.87 35.35
CA ARG A 198 12.24 5.39 36.44
C ARG A 198 10.75 5.74 36.29
N GLN A 199 10.39 6.66 35.41
CA GLN A 199 9.00 7.01 35.12
C GLN A 199 8.28 5.92 34.31
N ILE A 200 9.03 5.03 33.65
CA ILE A 200 8.48 3.92 32.84
C ILE A 200 9.12 2.60 33.32
N PRO A 201 8.50 1.88 34.27
CA PRO A 201 9.10 0.72 34.90
C PRO A 201 9.48 -0.41 33.94
N TRP A 202 8.66 -0.68 32.92
CA TRP A 202 8.91 -1.75 31.96
C TRP A 202 10.13 -1.48 31.07
N LEU A 203 10.40 -0.21 30.74
CA LEU A 203 11.58 0.18 29.98
C LEU A 203 12.84 -0.01 30.82
N LEU A 204 12.78 0.28 32.13
CA LEU A 204 13.87 0.02 33.06
C LEU A 204 14.23 -1.47 33.08
N ARG A 205 13.25 -2.37 33.24
CA ARG A 205 13.46 -3.82 33.21
C ARG A 205 14.22 -4.26 31.95
N TRP A 206 13.75 -3.78 30.79
CA TRP A 206 14.36 -4.12 29.51
C TRP A 206 15.83 -3.65 29.44
N THR A 207 16.13 -2.41 29.86
CA THR A 207 17.52 -1.90 29.86
C THR A 207 18.43 -2.70 30.79
N THR A 208 17.92 -3.18 31.94
CA THR A 208 18.70 -4.01 32.88
C THR A 208 18.87 -5.45 32.41
N GLU A 209 17.88 -6.04 31.74
CA GLU A 209 17.93 -7.43 31.27
C GLU A 209 18.79 -7.57 30.01
N CYS A 210 18.65 -6.64 29.05
CA CYS A 210 19.40 -6.69 27.80
C CYS A 210 20.89 -6.43 27.99
N THR A 211 21.29 -5.64 28.98
CA THR A 211 22.72 -5.42 29.30
C THR A 211 23.41 -6.68 29.82
N GLY A 212 22.66 -7.66 30.36
CA GLY A 212 23.19 -8.96 30.78
C GLY A 212 23.20 -10.03 29.68
N ALA A 213 22.28 -9.98 28.72
CA ALA A 213 22.00 -11.06 27.77
C ALA A 213 22.60 -10.90 26.35
N LEU A 214 23.25 -9.77 26.05
CA LEU A 214 23.71 -9.38 24.70
C LEU A 214 24.84 -10.23 24.05
N LYS A 215 25.07 -11.47 24.50
CA LYS A 215 26.01 -12.42 23.85
C LYS A 215 25.36 -13.45 22.91
N SER A 216 24.04 -13.59 22.89
CA SER A 216 23.36 -14.41 21.88
C SER A 216 22.72 -13.52 20.83
N LYS A 217 23.28 -13.48 19.61
CA LYS A 217 22.67 -12.80 18.47
C LYS A 217 21.25 -13.35 18.26
N SER A 218 20.22 -12.56 18.58
CA SER A 218 18.88 -12.82 18.10
C SER A 218 18.88 -12.49 16.61
N THR A 219 18.95 -13.53 15.77
CA THR A 219 18.62 -13.40 14.36
C THR A 219 17.15 -13.03 14.30
N VAL A 220 16.84 -11.73 14.17
CA VAL A 220 15.50 -11.25 13.81
C VAL A 220 15.19 -11.92 12.48
N SER A 221 14.41 -12.99 12.51
CA SER A 221 14.07 -13.72 11.30
C SER A 221 13.34 -12.74 10.39
N SER A 222 13.90 -12.49 9.22
CA SER A 222 13.21 -11.78 8.14
C SER A 222 11.83 -12.41 7.99
N PHE A 223 10.78 -11.64 8.25
CA PHE A 223 9.38 -12.08 8.32
C PHE A 223 8.78 -12.47 6.96
N GLU A 224 9.64 -12.75 5.99
CA GLU A 224 9.31 -13.21 4.64
C GLU A 224 9.83 -14.65 4.53
N ASP A 225 8.92 -15.62 4.71
CA ASP A 225 8.78 -16.85 3.92
C ASP A 225 8.35 -18.08 4.73
N GLY A 226 7.27 -18.71 4.24
CA GLY A 226 6.90 -20.09 4.57
C GLY A 226 5.99 -20.28 5.79
N ILE A 227 4.67 -20.18 5.61
CA ILE A 227 3.74 -20.82 6.56
C ILE A 227 3.65 -22.28 6.16
N ASP A 228 3.98 -23.16 7.11
CA ASP A 228 3.90 -24.60 6.98
C ASP A 228 2.46 -25.04 6.62
N MET A 229 2.30 -25.86 5.58
CA MET A 229 0.99 -26.27 5.07
C MET A 229 0.26 -27.26 5.99
N GLU A 230 0.92 -27.83 7.00
CA GLU A 230 0.28 -28.78 7.92
C GLU A 230 -0.61 -28.11 8.98
N GLU A 231 -0.44 -26.81 9.24
CA GLU A 231 -1.33 -26.06 10.16
C GLU A 231 -2.73 -25.82 9.54
N PHE A 232 -2.92 -26.15 8.26
CA PHE A 232 -4.12 -25.79 7.47
C PHE A 232 -5.38 -26.58 7.85
N ILE A 233 -5.24 -27.77 8.43
CA ILE A 233 -6.38 -28.66 8.73
C ILE A 233 -7.13 -28.23 10.01
N TYR A 234 -6.47 -27.53 10.93
CA TYR A 234 -7.10 -27.00 12.15
C TYR A 234 -7.76 -25.62 11.96
N LEU A 235 -7.64 -25.00 10.78
CA LEU A 235 -8.09 -23.63 10.54
C LEU A 235 -9.55 -23.50 10.09
N SER A 236 -10.34 -24.56 9.92
CA SER A 236 -11.70 -24.44 9.35
C SER A 236 -12.63 -23.43 10.10
N PRO A 237 -12.77 -23.47 11.43
CA PRO A 237 -13.52 -22.44 12.18
C PRO A 237 -12.84 -21.06 12.16
N TYR A 238 -11.51 -21.05 12.09
CA TYR A 238 -10.70 -19.84 12.03
C TYR A 238 -10.81 -19.12 10.68
N LEU A 239 -10.90 -19.86 9.58
CA LEU A 239 -11.13 -19.35 8.22
C LEU A 239 -12.53 -18.75 8.08
N LEU A 240 -13.54 -19.37 8.72
CA LEU A 240 -14.88 -18.79 8.76
C LEU A 240 -14.91 -17.47 9.55
N ASN A 241 -14.23 -17.41 10.71
CA ASN A 241 -14.06 -16.17 11.47
C ASN A 241 -13.31 -15.10 10.65
N ILE A 242 -12.23 -15.48 9.96
CA ILE A 242 -11.51 -14.59 9.05
C ILE A 242 -12.42 -14.08 7.95
N ALA A 243 -13.21 -14.94 7.30
CA ALA A 243 -14.11 -14.54 6.23
C ALA A 243 -15.17 -13.53 6.72
N GLN A 244 -15.79 -13.80 7.88
CA GLN A 244 -16.79 -12.91 8.48
C GLN A 244 -16.18 -11.55 8.87
N ILE A 245 -14.99 -11.56 9.49
CA ILE A 245 -14.26 -10.33 9.84
C ILE A 245 -13.85 -9.58 8.57
N THR A 246 -13.40 -10.30 7.53
CA THR A 246 -13.03 -9.72 6.23
C THR A 246 -14.23 -9.02 5.60
N ASP A 247 -15.40 -9.64 5.59
CA ASP A 247 -16.62 -9.04 5.05
C ASP A 247 -17.13 -7.88 5.92
N SER A 248 -16.98 -7.95 7.24
CA SER A 248 -17.28 -6.85 8.17
C SER A 248 -16.38 -5.65 7.92
N LEU A 249 -15.07 -5.87 7.84
CA LEU A 249 -14.08 -4.84 7.51
C LEU A 249 -14.36 -4.21 6.15
N ARG A 250 -14.69 -5.01 5.14
CA ARG A 250 -15.00 -4.52 3.80
C ARG A 250 -16.22 -3.60 3.82
N ARG A 251 -17.32 -4.04 4.45
CA ARG A 251 -18.53 -3.22 4.61
C ARG A 251 -18.25 -1.92 5.34
N HIS A 252 -17.58 -1.99 6.49
CA HIS A 252 -17.22 -0.81 7.28
C HIS A 252 -16.35 0.16 6.47
N ARG A 253 -15.31 -0.35 5.79
CA ARG A 253 -14.43 0.42 4.93
C ARG A 253 -15.20 1.14 3.82
N ASP A 254 -16.07 0.42 3.11
CA ASP A 254 -16.81 0.96 1.97
C ASP A 254 -17.88 1.97 2.43
N GLU A 255 -18.53 1.71 3.57
CA GLU A 255 -19.45 2.66 4.22
C GLU A 255 -18.74 3.95 4.63
N MET A 256 -17.60 3.86 5.34
CA MET A 256 -16.83 5.03 5.74
C MET A 256 -16.40 5.86 4.53
N ARG A 257 -15.90 5.23 3.46
CA ARG A 257 -15.54 5.93 2.22
C ARG A 257 -16.71 6.69 1.62
N HIS A 258 -17.88 6.06 1.54
CA HIS A 258 -19.08 6.68 0.98
C HIS A 258 -19.53 7.89 1.80
N MET A 259 -19.48 7.78 3.13
CA MET A 259 -19.81 8.89 4.01
C MET A 259 -18.80 10.02 3.88
N ILE A 260 -17.49 9.72 3.86
CA ILE A 260 -16.44 10.72 3.66
C ILE A 260 -16.66 11.44 2.34
N PHE A 261 -16.88 10.70 1.24
CA PHE A 261 -17.10 11.30 -0.08
C PHE A 261 -18.30 12.27 -0.13
N LYS A 262 -19.33 12.04 0.70
CA LYS A 262 -20.51 12.93 0.77
C LYS A 262 -20.25 14.24 1.51
N VAL A 263 -19.34 14.24 2.48
CA VAL A 263 -19.10 15.40 3.37
C VAL A 263 -17.80 16.14 3.05
N ASP A 264 -16.89 15.47 2.35
CA ASP A 264 -15.61 16.03 1.93
C ASP A 264 -15.77 17.08 0.83
N GLU A 265 -14.73 17.88 0.63
CA GLU A 265 -14.73 18.93 -0.36
C GLU A 265 -14.77 18.37 -1.80
N VAL A 266 -15.28 19.20 -2.72
CA VAL A 266 -15.19 18.91 -4.14
C VAL A 266 -13.70 18.95 -4.54
N PRO A 267 -13.20 17.91 -5.23
CA PRO A 267 -11.81 17.85 -5.64
C PRO A 267 -11.48 18.93 -6.68
N ASP A 268 -10.41 19.69 -6.45
CA ASP A 268 -9.79 20.51 -7.50
C ASP A 268 -9.09 19.59 -8.50
N MET A 269 -9.81 19.26 -9.57
CA MET A 269 -9.32 18.34 -10.58
C MET A 269 -8.06 18.87 -11.28
N ALA A 270 -7.91 20.18 -11.48
CA ALA A 270 -6.71 20.73 -12.13
C ALA A 270 -5.46 20.47 -11.29
N LYS A 271 -5.54 20.74 -9.99
CA LYS A 271 -4.45 20.45 -9.03
C LYS A 271 -4.18 18.96 -8.94
N ILE A 272 -5.22 18.13 -8.83
CA ILE A 272 -5.11 16.66 -8.76
C ILE A 272 -4.43 16.05 -9.98
N TRP A 273 -4.82 16.48 -11.19
CA TRP A 273 -4.22 15.98 -12.42
C TRP A 273 -2.74 16.36 -12.53
N SER A 274 -2.34 17.54 -12.03
CA SER A 274 -0.94 17.95 -12.01
C SER A 274 -0.08 17.03 -11.13
N ILE A 275 -0.58 16.65 -9.96
CA ILE A 275 0.08 15.72 -9.03
C ILE A 275 0.19 14.33 -9.65
N ALA A 276 -0.91 13.80 -10.20
CA ALA A 276 -0.93 12.48 -10.83
C ALA A 276 0.06 12.40 -12.01
N LYS A 277 0.21 13.49 -12.76
CA LYS A 277 1.18 13.60 -13.86
C LYS A 277 2.63 13.63 -13.36
N LEU A 278 2.90 14.24 -12.20
CA LEU A 278 4.22 14.21 -11.57
C LEU A 278 4.53 12.80 -11.01
N ALA A 279 3.59 12.20 -10.29
CA ALA A 279 3.73 10.86 -9.72
C ALA A 279 3.99 9.81 -10.81
N SER A 280 3.22 9.81 -11.89
CA SER A 280 3.41 8.87 -13.01
C SER A 280 4.77 9.03 -13.70
N LYS A 281 5.27 10.26 -13.86
CA LYS A 281 6.63 10.50 -14.37
C LYS A 281 7.69 9.95 -13.42
N MET A 282 7.55 10.18 -12.13
CA MET A 282 8.49 9.66 -11.12
C MET A 282 8.47 8.14 -11.03
N GLU A 283 7.30 7.51 -11.09
CA GLU A 283 7.18 6.05 -11.11
C GLU A 283 7.89 5.45 -12.32
N HIS A 284 7.78 6.08 -13.49
CA HIS A 284 8.49 5.64 -14.68
C HIS A 284 10.02 5.78 -14.53
N VAL A 285 10.50 6.87 -13.91
CA VAL A 285 11.91 7.06 -13.58
C VAL A 285 12.40 6.01 -12.58
N GLN A 286 11.67 5.76 -11.49
CA GLN A 286 12.02 4.74 -10.51
C GLN A 286 12.07 3.33 -11.11
N LYS A 287 11.12 2.98 -11.99
CA LYS A 287 11.15 1.72 -12.75
C LYS A 287 12.39 1.62 -13.62
N LYS A 288 12.78 2.70 -14.31
CA LYS A 288 14.03 2.74 -15.10
C LYS A 288 15.28 2.59 -14.23
N VAL A 289 15.35 3.28 -13.09
CA VAL A 289 16.48 3.16 -12.14
C VAL A 289 16.60 1.75 -11.60
N LYS A 290 15.48 1.13 -11.18
CA LYS A 290 15.46 -0.25 -10.70
C LYS A 290 15.91 -1.24 -11.79
N MET A 291 15.44 -1.05 -13.03
CA MET A 291 15.88 -1.86 -14.17
C MET A 291 17.39 -1.70 -14.44
N LEU A 292 17.92 -0.48 -14.40
CA LEU A 292 19.35 -0.22 -14.56
C LEU A 292 20.18 -0.85 -13.43
N SER A 293 19.71 -0.76 -12.18
CA SER A 293 20.33 -1.44 -11.03
C SER A 293 20.41 -2.96 -11.23
N MET A 294 19.33 -3.59 -11.68
CA MET A 294 19.31 -5.03 -11.96
C MET A 294 20.25 -5.41 -13.11
N LEU A 295 20.36 -4.57 -14.14
CA LEU A 295 21.30 -4.79 -15.24
C LEU A 295 22.75 -4.67 -14.75
N LEU A 296 23.07 -3.68 -13.92
CA LEU A 296 24.41 -3.51 -13.34
C LEU A 296 24.82 -4.69 -12.46
N GLU A 297 23.90 -5.21 -11.64
CA GLU A 297 24.14 -6.43 -10.85
C GLU A 297 24.39 -7.65 -11.75
N LYS A 298 23.61 -7.78 -12.84
CA LYS A 298 23.80 -8.86 -13.82
C LYS A 298 25.17 -8.79 -14.50
N PHE A 299 25.57 -7.61 -14.99
CA PHE A 299 26.90 -7.39 -15.56
C PHE A 299 28.03 -7.67 -14.56
N SER A 300 27.81 -7.36 -13.28
CA SER A 300 28.80 -7.64 -12.23
C SER A 300 28.96 -9.14 -11.95
N ARG A 301 27.91 -9.95 -12.16
CA ARG A 301 27.94 -11.41 -12.02
C ARG A 301 28.50 -12.12 -13.25
N GLU A 302 28.27 -11.58 -14.45
CA GLU A 302 28.79 -12.15 -15.69
C GLU A 302 30.32 -11.97 -15.80
N LYS A 303 30.87 -10.93 -15.17
CA LYS A 303 32.34 -10.71 -15.11
C LYS A 303 33.10 -11.75 -14.26
N THR A 304 32.41 -12.64 -13.56
CA THR A 304 33.01 -13.73 -12.78
C THR A 304 32.95 -15.10 -13.46
N PHE A 305 32.55 -15.19 -14.73
CA PHE A 305 32.30 -16.47 -15.41
C PHE A 305 32.94 -16.61 -16.80
N GLU A 306 34.04 -15.92 -17.06
CA GLU A 306 34.90 -16.20 -18.23
C GLU A 306 36.07 -17.08 -17.80
N ASP A 307 35.83 -18.39 -17.77
CA ASP A 307 36.84 -19.44 -18.02
C ASP A 307 36.15 -20.81 -18.04
N THR A 308 35.40 -21.13 -19.10
CA THR A 308 35.21 -22.51 -19.56
C THR A 308 34.74 -22.51 -21.02
N ASP A 309 35.65 -22.92 -21.90
CA ASP A 309 35.43 -23.44 -23.24
C ASP A 309 34.34 -24.52 -23.25
N GLU A 310 33.38 -24.48 -24.19
CA GLU A 310 33.03 -25.65 -24.98
C GLU A 310 32.04 -25.41 -26.13
N LYS A 311 32.15 -26.33 -27.10
CA LYS A 311 31.82 -26.26 -28.52
C LYS A 311 30.34 -26.54 -28.88
N SER A 312 29.99 -25.95 -30.03
CA SER A 312 29.06 -26.35 -31.10
C SER A 312 28.19 -27.59 -30.95
N ASP A 313 26.92 -27.49 -31.40
CA ASP A 313 26.47 -28.22 -32.59
C ASP A 313 25.11 -27.70 -33.11
N LEU A 314 25.08 -27.39 -34.40
CA LEU A 314 23.90 -26.97 -35.18
C LEU A 314 23.27 -28.20 -35.85
N ARG A 315 21.95 -28.33 -35.78
CA ARG A 315 21.18 -29.17 -36.71
C ARG A 315 19.98 -28.40 -37.24
N GLU A 316 19.98 -28.22 -38.55
CA GLU A 316 18.89 -27.70 -39.37
C GLU A 316 17.78 -28.76 -39.50
N ASN A 317 16.53 -28.32 -39.44
CA ASN A 317 15.40 -29.16 -39.81
C ASN A 317 14.35 -28.30 -40.52
N GLU A 318 14.26 -28.48 -41.83
CA GLU A 318 13.29 -27.85 -42.71
C GLU A 318 11.93 -28.53 -42.56
N ASN A 319 10.90 -27.77 -42.18
CA ASN A 319 9.53 -28.19 -42.40
C ASN A 319 8.66 -26.98 -42.75
N THR A 320 8.36 -26.88 -44.04
CA THR A 320 7.61 -25.81 -44.70
C THR A 320 6.12 -25.92 -44.38
N GLY A 321 5.70 -25.34 -43.26
CA GLY A 321 4.37 -24.75 -43.10
C GLY A 321 4.57 -23.25 -43.01
N ILE A 322 3.86 -22.45 -43.81
CA ILE A 322 3.98 -20.99 -43.90
C ILE A 322 4.12 -20.38 -42.49
N CYS A 323 5.35 -20.14 -42.08
CA CYS A 323 5.69 -19.58 -40.79
C CYS A 323 5.48 -18.09 -40.97
N GLN A 324 4.28 -17.61 -40.62
CA GLN A 324 4.10 -16.18 -40.42
C GLN A 324 5.15 -15.76 -39.40
N ILE A 325 6.17 -15.03 -39.85
CA ILE A 325 7.17 -14.44 -38.99
C ILE A 325 6.40 -13.58 -37.98
N ARG A 326 6.51 -13.93 -36.70
CA ARG A 326 5.85 -13.22 -35.61
C ARG A 326 6.92 -12.47 -34.83
N TYR A 327 6.99 -11.17 -35.02
CA TYR A 327 7.79 -10.28 -34.19
C TYR A 327 7.04 -9.94 -32.89
N CYS A 328 7.79 -9.59 -31.84
CA CYS A 328 7.18 -9.05 -30.64
C CYS A 328 6.62 -7.66 -30.93
N VAL A 329 5.31 -7.46 -30.72
CA VAL A 329 4.63 -6.19 -31.04
C VAL A 329 5.17 -5.02 -30.20
N CYS A 330 5.64 -5.28 -28.98
CA CYS A 330 6.14 -4.26 -28.07
C CYS A 330 7.57 -3.80 -28.41
N CYS A 331 8.51 -4.74 -28.61
CA CYS A 331 9.93 -4.41 -28.78
C CYS A 331 10.47 -4.63 -30.20
N ALA A 332 9.61 -5.01 -31.15
CA ALA A 332 9.93 -5.29 -32.54
C ALA A 332 11.05 -6.33 -32.78
N LYS A 333 11.42 -7.10 -31.75
CA LYS A 333 12.39 -8.19 -31.92
C LYS A 333 11.77 -9.28 -32.76
N ASP A 334 12.44 -9.62 -33.86
CA ASP A 334 12.22 -10.84 -34.61
C ASP A 334 12.57 -12.03 -33.73
N ILE A 335 11.75 -13.07 -33.80
CA ILE A 335 11.91 -14.26 -32.98
C ILE A 335 12.12 -15.40 -33.96
N GLU A 336 13.39 -15.62 -34.30
CA GLU A 336 13.83 -16.50 -35.39
C GLU A 336 13.78 -18.00 -35.04
N ALA A 337 13.55 -18.36 -33.78
CA ALA A 337 13.51 -19.77 -33.35
C ALA A 337 12.31 -20.03 -32.44
N ALA A 338 11.90 -21.31 -32.38
CA ALA A 338 10.70 -21.89 -31.77
C ALA A 338 10.42 -21.62 -30.27
N GLY A 339 10.80 -20.46 -29.73
CA GLY A 339 10.38 -19.97 -28.43
C GLY A 339 8.88 -19.64 -28.43
N TYR A 340 8.17 -20.13 -27.42
CA TYR A 340 6.74 -19.92 -27.24
C TYR A 340 6.43 -18.43 -27.05
N LEU A 341 5.99 -17.78 -28.14
CA LEU A 341 5.40 -16.46 -28.10
C LEU A 341 4.16 -16.45 -27.21
N ARG A 342 4.11 -15.49 -26.28
CA ARG A 342 2.91 -15.26 -25.49
C ARG A 342 1.89 -14.52 -26.32
N ILE A 343 0.71 -15.10 -26.46
CA ILE A 343 -0.41 -14.49 -27.17
C ILE A 343 -1.33 -13.78 -26.18
N CYS A 344 -1.85 -12.61 -26.55
CA CYS A 344 -2.88 -11.96 -25.75
C CYS A 344 -4.12 -12.86 -25.67
N LYS A 345 -4.44 -13.34 -24.46
CA LYS A 345 -5.61 -14.21 -24.22
C LYS A 345 -6.92 -13.54 -24.67
N ARG A 346 -7.00 -12.21 -24.59
CA ARG A 346 -8.18 -11.44 -25.01
C ARG A 346 -8.34 -11.39 -26.52
N CYS A 347 -7.26 -11.19 -27.29
CA CYS A 347 -7.31 -11.31 -28.75
C CYS A 347 -7.81 -12.69 -29.20
N VAL A 348 -7.42 -13.75 -28.49
CA VAL A 348 -7.91 -15.12 -28.77
C VAL A 348 -9.40 -15.22 -28.46
N ALA A 349 -9.83 -14.76 -27.29
CA ALA A 349 -11.23 -14.84 -26.87
C ALA A 349 -12.18 -14.01 -27.74
N GLU A 350 -11.74 -12.84 -28.20
CA GLU A 350 -12.52 -11.95 -29.08
C GLU A 350 -12.36 -12.29 -30.57
N ASN A 351 -11.65 -13.38 -30.88
CA ASN A 351 -11.36 -13.86 -32.23
C ASN A 351 -10.82 -12.77 -33.18
N TRP A 352 -9.89 -11.97 -32.69
CA TRP A 352 -9.24 -10.94 -33.49
C TRP A 352 -8.44 -11.56 -34.65
N SER A 353 -8.56 -10.95 -35.83
CA SER A 353 -7.85 -11.38 -37.04
C SER A 353 -6.33 -11.28 -36.87
N GLU A 354 -5.85 -10.21 -36.27
CA GLU A 354 -4.44 -9.97 -35.97
C GLU A 354 -4.17 -10.07 -34.47
N LYS A 355 -3.83 -11.28 -34.01
CA LYS A 355 -3.46 -11.50 -32.62
C LYS A 355 -2.12 -10.83 -32.31
N ARG A 356 -2.01 -10.20 -31.14
CA ARG A 356 -0.75 -9.62 -30.65
C ARG A 356 0.09 -10.68 -29.95
N TYR A 357 1.38 -10.72 -30.29
CA TYR A 357 2.38 -11.67 -29.78
C TYR A 357 3.51 -10.95 -29.03
N TYR A 358 3.98 -11.57 -27.94
CA TYR A 358 4.96 -10.99 -27.03
C TYR A 358 6.08 -11.97 -26.68
N CYS A 359 7.32 -11.47 -26.61
CA CYS A 359 8.48 -12.26 -26.18
C CYS A 359 8.54 -12.45 -24.66
N SER A 360 7.79 -11.65 -23.87
CA SER A 360 7.76 -11.72 -22.41
C SER A 360 6.48 -11.12 -21.83
N ASP A 361 6.18 -11.42 -20.56
CA ASP A 361 5.08 -10.77 -19.81
C ASP A 361 5.31 -9.26 -19.65
N ALA A 362 6.57 -8.83 -19.53
CA ALA A 362 6.93 -7.42 -19.43
C ALA A 362 6.50 -6.67 -20.70
N CYS A 363 6.86 -7.18 -21.88
CA CYS A 363 6.45 -6.62 -23.17
C CYS A 363 4.93 -6.63 -23.35
N GLN A 364 4.25 -7.68 -22.89
CA GLN A 364 2.78 -7.75 -22.94
C GLN A 364 2.13 -6.68 -22.06
N MET A 365 2.59 -6.52 -20.82
CA MET A 365 2.03 -5.52 -19.90
C MET A 365 2.30 -4.10 -20.38
N GLU A 366 3.52 -3.82 -20.85
CA GLU A 366 3.88 -2.50 -21.34
C GLU A 366 3.03 -2.07 -22.54
N HIS A 367 2.94 -2.93 -23.57
CA HIS A 367 2.09 -2.65 -24.73
C HIS A 367 0.60 -2.58 -24.36
N TRP A 368 0.15 -3.39 -23.38
CA TRP A 368 -1.22 -3.32 -22.87
C TRP A 368 -1.59 -1.94 -22.33
N PHE A 369 -0.73 -1.36 -21.49
CA PHE A 369 -1.02 -0.06 -20.86
C PHE A 369 -0.85 1.12 -21.82
N GLN A 370 0.03 1.01 -22.81
CA GLN A 370 0.28 2.11 -23.75
C GLN A 370 -0.78 2.18 -24.85
N GLU A 371 -1.07 1.05 -25.51
CA GLU A 371 -1.79 1.07 -26.79
C GLU A 371 -2.86 -0.02 -26.86
N HIS A 372 -2.49 -1.27 -26.61
CA HIS A 372 -3.31 -2.43 -26.94
C HIS A 372 -4.66 -2.48 -26.21
N HIS A 373 -4.73 -1.95 -24.98
CA HIS A 373 -6.01 -1.85 -24.27
C HIS A 373 -7.02 -0.95 -25.01
N ASN A 374 -6.55 0.17 -25.55
CA ASN A 374 -7.38 1.12 -26.27
C ASN A 374 -7.85 0.54 -27.61
N GLU A 375 -7.01 -0.24 -28.29
CA GLU A 375 -7.39 -0.95 -29.53
C GLU A 375 -8.58 -1.90 -29.29
N HIS A 376 -8.58 -2.65 -28.18
CA HIS A 376 -9.70 -3.51 -27.80
C HIS A 376 -10.98 -2.70 -27.52
N ILE A 377 -10.88 -1.58 -26.79
CA ILE A 377 -12.03 -0.71 -26.52
C ILE A 377 -12.61 -0.16 -27.83
N GLU A 378 -11.76 0.28 -28.75
CA GLU A 378 -12.19 0.84 -30.01
C GLU A 378 -12.84 -0.21 -30.93
N SER A 379 -12.26 -1.41 -31.00
CA SER A 379 -12.84 -2.55 -31.72
C SER A 379 -14.24 -2.87 -31.20
N MET A 380 -14.41 -2.94 -29.88
CA MET A 380 -15.72 -3.19 -29.26
C MET A 380 -16.73 -2.07 -29.56
N ARG A 381 -16.29 -0.80 -29.57
CA ARG A 381 -17.15 0.32 -29.96
C ARG A 381 -17.60 0.24 -31.42
N LYS A 382 -16.70 -0.18 -32.32
CA LYS A 382 -17.02 -0.39 -33.75
C LYS A 382 -18.07 -1.50 -33.91
N ILE A 383 -17.87 -2.65 -33.27
CA ILE A 383 -18.83 -3.77 -33.28
C ILE A 383 -20.19 -3.32 -32.74
N ALA A 384 -20.23 -2.62 -31.61
CA ALA A 384 -21.48 -2.12 -31.03
C ALA A 384 -22.20 -1.14 -31.98
N THR A 385 -21.45 -0.27 -32.66
CA THR A 385 -22.00 0.69 -33.63
C THR A 385 -22.56 -0.03 -34.86
N GLU A 386 -21.90 -1.07 -35.36
CA GLU A 386 -22.38 -1.87 -36.48
C GLU A 386 -23.65 -2.65 -36.13
N ILE A 387 -23.71 -3.24 -34.93
CA ILE A 387 -24.92 -3.91 -34.42
C ILE A 387 -26.08 -2.91 -34.35
N TYR A 388 -25.84 -1.72 -33.79
CA TYR A 388 -26.86 -0.67 -33.71
C TYR A 388 -27.36 -0.23 -35.09
N LYS A 389 -26.46 -0.01 -36.05
CA LYS A 389 -26.82 0.35 -37.44
C LYS A 389 -27.63 -0.76 -38.12
N LYS A 390 -27.25 -2.03 -37.94
CA LYS A 390 -28.00 -3.18 -38.48
C LYS A 390 -29.39 -3.31 -37.83
N GLY A 391 -29.50 -3.05 -36.52
CA GLY A 391 -30.78 -3.04 -35.80
C GLY A 391 -31.73 -1.94 -36.27
N LYS A 392 -31.20 -0.78 -36.70
CA LYS A 392 -32.01 0.34 -37.24
C LYS A 392 -32.59 0.06 -38.64
N HIS A 393 -31.97 -0.83 -39.41
CA HIS A 393 -32.46 -1.23 -40.74
C HIS A 393 -33.53 -2.33 -40.70
N LEU A 394 -33.78 -2.95 -39.54
CA LEU A 394 -34.83 -3.96 -39.34
C LEU A 394 -36.18 -3.37 -38.92
N ASN A 395 -36.37 -2.06 -39.07
CA ASN A 395 -37.68 -1.45 -38.85
C ASN A 395 -38.14 -0.54 -40.00
N PRO A 396 -38.39 -1.09 -41.20
CA PRO A 396 -39.35 -0.52 -42.11
C PRO A 396 -40.73 -1.10 -41.78
N LYS A 397 -41.64 -0.21 -41.38
CA LYS A 397 -43.10 -0.35 -41.38
C LYS A 397 -43.66 -1.57 -42.14
N GLN A 398 -44.44 -2.40 -41.44
CA GLN A 398 -45.61 -3.15 -41.92
C GLN A 398 -46.52 -3.23 -40.68
N ASP A 399 -47.71 -2.63 -40.56
CA ASP A 399 -48.84 -2.47 -41.50
C ASP A 399 -49.17 -3.74 -42.28
#